data_AF-A0A966MTK3-F1
#
_entry.id   AF-A0A966MTK3-F1
#
_cell.length_a   1.000
_cell.length_b   1.000
_cell.length_c   1.000
_cell.angle_alpha   90.00
_cell.angle_beta   90.00
_cell.angle_gamma   90.00
#
_symmetry.space_group_name_H-M   'P 1'
#
loop_
_entity.id
_entity.type
_entity.pdbx_description
1 polymer ?
#
loop_
_entity_poly.entity_id
_entity_poly.type
_entity_poly.pdbx_seq_one_letter_code
_entity_poly.pdbx_strand_id
1 'polypeptide(L)'
;MKTLALVVGVVGMTACGGTGDSGIKTGASNDLLIIGYDREPDTMNRYATHILEDIESCVVEGLATNDEQMRIVPVLAEEIPTLENKGVVLRADGGMDVTWKLRPGVTWHDGTPHTSADVQFTVQAINKGDWKPESVDGFDRISSVDTPDSLTAVVHYKELYAPYQLQFVRGTLPKHLLQGRDLNTANDYNRAPLGTGPYKVKEWKTGEYILLERVPGYWQGEAKIR
;
A
#
# COMPACT_ATOMS: atom_id res chain seq x y z
N MET A 1 50.68 -11.44 15.95
CA MET A 1 50.38 -12.89 16.13
C MET A 1 49.12 -13.17 15.34
N LYS A 2 49.23 -13.92 14.23
CA LYS A 2 48.74 -15.32 14.09
C LYS A 2 47.20 -15.35 14.16
N THR A 3 46.42 -15.78 13.16
CA THR A 3 46.53 -16.97 12.28
C THR A 3 45.48 -16.79 11.16
N LEU A 4 45.76 -16.93 9.85
CA LEU A 4 45.66 -18.17 9.02
C LEU A 4 44.39 -19.01 9.31
N ALA A 5 43.64 -19.62 8.39
CA ALA A 5 43.63 -19.89 6.94
C ALA A 5 42.15 -20.29 6.61
N LEU A 6 41.65 -20.46 5.39
CA LEU A 6 42.01 -21.50 4.42
C LEU A 6 41.16 -21.36 3.13
N VAL A 7 41.81 -21.72 2.02
CA VAL A 7 41.42 -21.76 0.60
C VAL A 7 40.57 -22.99 0.26
N VAL A 8 39.62 -22.89 -0.69
CA VAL A 8 39.34 -23.83 -1.81
C VAL A 8 38.53 -23.02 -2.84
N GLY A 9 38.78 -22.90 -4.15
CA GLY A 9 39.51 -23.70 -5.13
C GLY A 9 38.51 -24.09 -6.24
N VAL A 10 38.57 -23.49 -7.42
CA VAL A 10 37.93 -24.05 -8.64
C VAL A 10 38.91 -24.05 -9.80
N VAL A 11 39.09 -25.26 -10.30
CA VAL A 11 39.95 -25.72 -11.38
C VAL A 11 39.51 -25.13 -12.71
N GLY A 12 40.47 -24.60 -13.47
CA GLY A 12 40.26 -24.27 -14.88
C GLY A 12 40.22 -25.53 -15.73
N MET A 13 39.16 -25.69 -16.51
CA MET A 13 39.14 -26.56 -17.70
C MET A 13 39.02 -25.66 -18.92
N THR A 14 40.09 -25.65 -19.72
CA THR A 14 40.10 -25.08 -21.07
C THR A 14 39.33 -26.01 -22.00
N ALA A 15 38.19 -25.54 -22.51
CA ALA A 15 37.48 -26.17 -23.62
C ALA A 15 37.51 -25.23 -24.83
N CYS A 16 38.16 -25.68 -25.91
CA CYS A 16 38.10 -25.05 -27.22
C CYS A 16 36.77 -25.39 -27.90
N GLY A 17 36.15 -24.41 -28.57
CA GLY A 17 35.24 -24.65 -29.69
C GLY A 17 33.78 -24.28 -29.43
N GLY A 18 33.37 -23.14 -29.99
CA GLY A 18 31.97 -22.71 -30.05
C GLY A 18 31.85 -21.20 -29.92
N THR A 19 31.99 -20.49 -31.03
CA THR A 19 31.57 -19.07 -31.14
C THR A 19 30.05 -19.01 -31.01
N GLY A 20 29.58 -19.03 -29.78
CA GLY A 20 28.26 -18.59 -29.36
C GLY A 20 28.50 -17.67 -28.19
N ASP A 21 28.61 -16.38 -28.46
CA ASP A 21 28.64 -15.34 -27.43
C ASP A 21 27.24 -15.27 -26.79
N SER A 22 26.90 -16.25 -25.97
CA SER A 22 25.84 -16.12 -24.97
C SER A 22 26.45 -15.43 -23.76
N GLY A 23 26.88 -14.18 -23.98
CA GLY A 23 27.24 -13.29 -22.90
C GLY A 23 26.07 -13.21 -21.93
N ILE A 24 26.26 -13.70 -20.71
CA ILE A 24 25.39 -13.34 -19.59
C ILE A 24 25.43 -11.81 -19.57
N LYS A 25 24.30 -11.17 -19.87
CA LYS A 25 24.18 -9.71 -19.77
C LYS A 25 24.29 -9.36 -18.29
N THR A 26 25.50 -9.07 -17.83
CA THR A 26 25.79 -8.60 -16.47
C THR A 26 25.54 -7.11 -16.29
N GLY A 27 24.74 -6.50 -17.17
CA GLY A 27 24.29 -5.12 -17.04
C GLY A 27 23.10 -5.02 -16.09
N ALA A 28 22.94 -3.87 -15.44
CA ALA A 28 21.72 -3.56 -14.71
C ALA A 28 20.52 -3.76 -15.64
N SER A 29 19.58 -4.61 -15.22
CA SER A 29 18.32 -4.83 -15.90
C SER A 29 17.20 -4.32 -15.02
N ASN A 30 16.14 -3.80 -15.65
CA ASN A 30 14.90 -3.50 -14.96
C ASN A 30 13.96 -4.73 -14.94
N ASP A 31 14.48 -5.93 -15.19
CA ASP A 31 13.67 -7.15 -15.32
C ASP A 31 13.32 -7.76 -13.95
N LEU A 32 14.18 -7.62 -12.95
CA LEU A 32 13.93 -8.11 -11.58
C LEU A 32 14.75 -7.33 -10.56
N LEU A 33 14.10 -6.84 -9.51
CA LEU A 33 14.74 -6.31 -8.31
C LEU A 33 14.56 -7.32 -7.16
N ILE A 34 15.67 -7.77 -6.57
CA ILE A 34 15.64 -8.68 -5.42
C ILE A 34 16.05 -7.90 -4.18
N ILE A 35 15.14 -7.81 -3.21
CA ILE A 35 15.36 -7.17 -1.91
C ILE A 35 15.35 -8.28 -0.84
N GLY A 36 16.40 -8.33 -0.02
CA GLY A 36 16.51 -9.29 1.07
C GLY A 36 15.97 -8.70 2.37
N TYR A 37 15.13 -9.48 3.08
CA TYR A 37 14.60 -9.15 4.40
C TYR A 37 15.07 -10.17 5.44
N ASP A 38 15.14 -9.75 6.70
CA ASP A 38 15.54 -10.60 7.84
C ASP A 38 14.40 -11.49 8.36
N ARG A 39 13.17 -11.23 7.91
CA ARG A 39 11.94 -11.93 8.30
C ARG A 39 10.91 -11.90 7.18
N GLU A 40 9.92 -12.77 7.27
CA GLU A 40 8.71 -12.77 6.43
C GLU A 40 7.62 -11.91 7.10
N PRO A 41 6.79 -11.15 6.35
CA PRO A 41 5.65 -10.48 6.94
C PRO A 41 4.60 -11.49 7.41
N ASP A 42 3.83 -11.15 8.44
CA ASP A 42 2.75 -11.98 8.96
C ASP A 42 1.46 -11.88 8.14
N THR A 43 1.23 -10.71 7.55
CA THR A 43 0.13 -10.37 6.66
C THR A 43 0.58 -9.25 5.72
N MET A 44 -0.14 -9.05 4.63
CA MET A 44 0.00 -7.93 3.70
C MET A 44 -1.19 -6.95 3.82
N ASN A 45 -2.11 -7.20 4.75
CA ASN A 45 -3.17 -6.25 5.09
C ASN A 45 -2.61 -5.15 5.98
N ARG A 46 -2.42 -3.95 5.42
CA ARG A 46 -1.75 -2.78 6.04
C ARG A 46 -2.36 -2.29 7.35
N TYR A 47 -3.58 -2.71 7.66
CA TYR A 47 -4.28 -2.36 8.91
C TYR A 47 -4.21 -3.47 9.97
N ALA A 48 -3.61 -4.61 9.65
CA ALA A 48 -3.45 -5.76 10.55
C ALA A 48 -1.99 -5.95 11.03
N THR A 49 -1.04 -5.13 10.59
CA THR A 49 0.39 -5.23 10.96
C THR A 49 1.12 -3.89 10.93
N HIS A 50 2.34 -3.90 11.47
CA HIS A 50 3.37 -2.85 11.37
C HIS A 50 4.67 -3.38 10.73
N ILE A 51 4.66 -4.63 10.26
CA ILE A 51 5.84 -5.36 9.83
C ILE A 51 6.00 -5.21 8.32
N LEU A 52 7.18 -4.78 7.86
CA LEU A 52 7.55 -4.73 6.44
C LEU A 52 6.53 -3.97 5.55
N GLU A 53 6.08 -2.81 6.03
CA GLU A 53 5.11 -1.96 5.31
C GLU A 53 5.63 -1.46 3.94
N ASP A 54 6.93 -1.54 3.68
CA ASP A 54 7.55 -1.14 2.41
C ASP A 54 7.12 -2.06 1.25
N ILE A 55 7.01 -3.37 1.48
CA ILE A 55 6.48 -4.31 0.49
C ILE A 55 5.00 -3.98 0.21
N GLU A 56 4.23 -3.71 1.25
CA GLU A 56 2.80 -3.38 1.14
C GLU A 56 2.56 -2.05 0.40
N SER A 57 3.44 -1.08 0.58
CA SER A 57 3.37 0.23 -0.08
C SER A 57 3.53 0.16 -1.59
N CYS A 58 4.12 -0.92 -2.11
CA CYS A 58 4.17 -1.17 -3.56
C CYS A 58 2.80 -1.60 -4.13
N VAL A 59 1.91 -2.09 -3.27
CA VAL A 59 0.63 -2.72 -3.66
C VAL A 59 -0.56 -1.82 -3.35
N VAL A 60 -0.61 -1.26 -2.14
CA VAL A 60 -1.74 -0.46 -1.64
C VAL A 60 -1.29 0.97 -1.37
N GLU A 61 -1.99 1.93 -1.97
CA GLU A 61 -1.68 3.36 -1.84
C GLU A 61 -2.63 4.07 -0.87
N GLY A 62 -2.11 5.09 -0.18
CA GLY A 62 -2.86 5.98 0.70
C GLY A 62 -3.65 7.06 -0.05
N LEU A 63 -4.59 7.73 0.63
CA LEU A 63 -5.13 9.00 0.12
C LEU A 63 -4.03 10.08 0.03
N ALA A 64 -3.10 10.02 0.98
CA ALA A 64 -1.90 10.85 1.06
C ALA A 64 -0.70 9.97 1.46
N THR A 65 0.50 10.50 1.28
CA THR A 65 1.76 9.89 1.76
C THR A 65 2.73 10.96 2.23
N ASN A 66 3.86 10.53 2.81
CA ASN A 66 5.01 11.40 3.04
C ASN A 66 5.99 11.28 1.87
N ASP A 67 6.46 12.40 1.35
CA ASP A 67 7.54 12.42 0.37
C ASP A 67 8.92 12.26 1.03
N GLU A 68 9.98 12.28 0.22
CA GLU A 68 11.38 12.17 0.67
C GLU A 68 11.81 13.31 1.61
N GLN A 69 11.05 14.42 1.66
CA GLN A 69 11.29 15.55 2.56
C GLN A 69 10.35 15.53 3.76
N MET A 70 9.65 14.41 4.01
CA MET A 70 8.66 14.24 5.08
C MET A 70 7.48 15.21 4.99
N ARG A 71 7.18 15.70 3.78
CA ARG A 71 5.99 16.53 3.54
C ARG A 71 4.82 15.62 3.19
N ILE A 72 3.65 15.97 3.70
CA ILE A 72 2.41 15.27 3.35
C ILE A 72 1.99 15.70 1.95
N VAL A 73 1.90 14.74 1.03
CA VAL A 73 1.56 14.95 -0.38
C VAL A 73 0.39 14.05 -0.78
N PRO A 74 -0.48 14.49 -1.70
CA PRO A 74 -1.64 13.71 -2.11
C PRO A 74 -1.21 12.54 -3.02
N VAL A 75 -1.87 11.38 -2.86
CA VAL A 75 -1.70 10.22 -3.75
C VAL A 75 -3.03 9.89 -4.40
N LEU A 76 -3.92 9.14 -3.75
CA LEU A 76 -5.27 8.87 -4.28
C LEU A 76 -6.21 10.08 -4.15
N ALA A 77 -5.89 11.02 -3.26
CA ALA A 77 -6.56 12.32 -3.22
C ALA A 77 -6.04 13.26 -4.33
N GLU A 78 -6.87 14.21 -4.76
CA GLU A 78 -6.46 15.26 -5.68
C GLU A 78 -5.54 16.29 -5.00
N GLU A 79 -5.87 16.66 -3.77
CA GLU A 79 -5.14 17.58 -2.90
C GLU A 79 -5.27 17.18 -1.42
N ILE A 80 -4.40 17.73 -0.57
CA ILE A 80 -4.51 17.55 0.89
C ILE A 80 -5.57 18.52 1.43
N PRO A 81 -6.60 18.05 2.16
CA PRO A 81 -7.56 18.93 2.79
C PRO A 81 -6.88 19.83 3.83
N THR A 82 -7.20 21.11 3.83
CA THR A 82 -6.70 22.10 4.78
C THR A 82 -7.79 23.11 5.15
N LEU A 83 -7.54 23.91 6.18
CA LEU A 83 -8.41 25.06 6.49
C LEU A 83 -8.35 26.12 5.36
N GLU A 84 -7.19 26.27 4.72
CA GLU A 84 -6.96 27.29 3.68
C GLU A 84 -7.75 26.99 2.39
N ASN A 85 -7.71 25.74 1.91
CA ASN A 85 -8.51 25.31 0.76
C ASN A 85 -9.96 24.92 1.11
N LYS A 86 -10.37 25.12 2.37
CA LYS A 86 -11.71 24.79 2.90
C LYS A 86 -12.04 23.28 2.84
N GLY A 87 -11.05 22.42 2.64
CA GLY A 87 -11.20 20.97 2.79
C GLY A 87 -11.39 20.55 4.24
N VAL A 88 -11.04 21.40 5.20
CA VAL A 88 -11.33 21.23 6.63
C VAL A 88 -12.28 22.31 7.11
N VAL A 89 -13.33 21.90 7.82
CA VAL A 89 -14.29 22.79 8.47
C VAL A 89 -14.31 22.46 9.96
N LEU A 90 -14.02 23.45 10.81
CA LEU A 90 -14.17 23.31 12.25
C LEU A 90 -15.64 23.55 12.63
N ARG A 91 -16.24 22.60 13.33
CA ARG A 91 -17.65 22.67 13.74
C ARG A 91 -17.77 23.39 15.09
N ALA A 92 -18.87 24.10 15.29
CA ALA A 92 -19.11 24.87 16.51
C ALA A 92 -19.25 24.00 17.77
N ASP A 93 -19.53 22.70 17.61
CA ASP A 93 -19.60 21.71 18.68
C ASP A 93 -18.23 21.16 19.10
N GLY A 94 -17.13 21.64 18.52
CA GLY A 94 -15.76 21.20 18.78
C GLY A 94 -15.29 20.03 17.90
N GLY A 95 -16.15 19.50 17.04
CA GLY A 95 -15.77 18.54 16.01
C GLY A 95 -15.15 19.19 14.77
N MET A 96 -14.77 18.36 13.80
CA MET A 96 -14.32 18.86 12.49
C MET A 96 -14.73 17.93 11.36
N ASP A 97 -14.91 18.51 10.18
CA ASP A 97 -15.21 17.79 8.95
C ASP A 97 -14.00 17.91 8.01
N VAL A 98 -13.59 16.77 7.45
CA VAL A 98 -12.47 16.68 6.51
C VAL A 98 -12.96 16.09 5.20
N THR A 99 -12.96 16.90 4.15
CA THR A 99 -13.40 16.51 2.81
C THR A 99 -12.23 16.05 1.97
N TRP A 100 -12.19 14.76 1.65
CA TRP A 100 -11.27 14.18 0.69
C TRP A 100 -11.91 14.15 -0.70
N LYS A 101 -11.27 14.83 -1.66
CA LYS A 101 -11.57 14.72 -3.10
C LYS A 101 -10.64 13.68 -3.71
N LEU A 102 -11.21 12.65 -4.31
CA LEU A 102 -10.49 11.51 -4.88
C LEU A 102 -10.18 11.74 -6.35
N ARG A 103 -9.03 11.26 -6.82
CA ARG A 103 -8.65 11.35 -8.23
C ARG A 103 -9.61 10.53 -9.10
N PRO A 104 -10.13 11.10 -10.21
CA PRO A 104 -10.94 10.35 -11.14
C PRO A 104 -10.11 9.31 -11.90
N GLY A 105 -10.74 8.20 -12.26
CA GLY A 105 -10.15 7.19 -13.14
C GLY A 105 -9.17 6.22 -12.46
N VAL A 106 -8.98 6.32 -11.14
CA VAL A 106 -8.24 5.30 -10.38
C VAL A 106 -9.08 4.03 -10.30
N THR A 107 -8.43 2.89 -10.53
CA THR A 107 -9.03 1.56 -10.36
C THR A 107 -8.21 0.72 -9.39
N TRP A 108 -8.89 -0.20 -8.72
CA TRP A 108 -8.26 -1.35 -8.09
C TRP A 108 -7.56 -2.23 -9.14
N HIS A 109 -6.68 -3.13 -8.72
CA HIS A 109 -5.96 -4.04 -9.63
C HIS A 109 -6.87 -4.99 -10.43
N ASP A 110 -8.14 -5.13 -10.05
CA ASP A 110 -9.16 -5.92 -10.75
C ASP A 110 -9.97 -5.08 -11.78
N GLY A 111 -9.67 -3.79 -11.89
CA GLY A 111 -10.34 -2.85 -12.79
C GLY A 111 -11.58 -2.17 -12.20
N THR A 112 -12.00 -2.53 -10.98
CA THR A 112 -13.11 -1.86 -10.30
C THR A 112 -12.70 -0.42 -9.95
N PRO A 113 -13.55 0.60 -10.16
CA PRO A 113 -13.22 1.98 -9.77
C PRO A 113 -12.98 2.12 -8.26
N HIS A 114 -11.96 2.89 -7.89
CA HIS A 114 -11.75 3.33 -6.51
C HIS A 114 -12.67 4.53 -6.21
N THR A 115 -13.41 4.48 -5.11
CA THR A 115 -14.47 5.47 -4.82
C THR A 115 -14.53 5.87 -3.34
N SER A 116 -15.28 6.94 -3.07
CA SER A 116 -15.58 7.41 -1.71
C SER A 116 -16.26 6.34 -0.84
N ALA A 117 -16.96 5.37 -1.46
CA ALA A 117 -17.55 4.25 -0.75
C ALA A 117 -16.49 3.32 -0.12
N ASP A 118 -15.28 3.24 -0.69
CA ASP A 118 -14.17 2.48 -0.11
C ASP A 118 -13.60 3.19 1.13
N VAL A 119 -13.56 4.53 1.12
CA VAL A 119 -13.19 5.34 2.30
C VAL A 119 -14.17 5.10 3.45
N GLN A 120 -15.47 5.21 3.16
CA GLN A 120 -16.53 4.95 4.14
C GLN A 120 -16.45 3.52 4.68
N PHE A 121 -16.30 2.52 3.79
CA PHE A 121 -16.18 1.13 4.19
C PHE A 121 -14.96 0.88 5.08
N THR A 122 -13.82 1.52 4.80
CA THR A 122 -12.60 1.40 5.61
C THR A 122 -12.87 1.81 7.06
N VAL A 123 -13.48 2.98 7.28
CA VAL A 123 -13.82 3.46 8.63
C VAL A 123 -14.81 2.50 9.31
N GLN A 124 -15.83 2.05 8.58
CA GLN A 124 -16.80 1.09 9.12
C GLN A 124 -16.14 -0.22 9.52
N ALA A 125 -15.28 -0.79 8.68
CA ALA A 125 -14.60 -2.05 8.94
C ALA A 125 -13.73 -1.98 10.20
N ILE A 126 -12.96 -0.90 10.35
CA ILE A 126 -12.08 -0.67 11.51
C ILE A 126 -12.90 -0.50 12.80
N ASN A 127 -14.00 0.23 12.76
CA ASN A 127 -14.77 0.59 13.96
C ASN A 127 -15.88 -0.40 14.34
N LYS A 128 -16.31 -1.31 13.46
CA LYS A 128 -17.45 -2.21 13.71
C LYS A 128 -17.19 -3.27 14.80
N GLY A 129 -15.94 -3.49 15.17
CA GLY A 129 -15.52 -4.32 16.31
C GLY A 129 -15.43 -5.84 16.05
N ASP A 130 -15.95 -6.33 14.93
CA ASP A 130 -15.82 -7.75 14.54
C ASP A 130 -14.40 -8.07 14.03
N TRP A 131 -13.77 -7.12 13.34
CA TRP A 131 -12.36 -7.20 12.93
C TRP A 131 -11.46 -6.62 14.02
N LYS A 132 -10.30 -7.25 14.20
CA LYS A 132 -9.24 -6.79 15.11
C LYS A 132 -8.10 -6.20 14.28
N PRO A 133 -8.20 -4.94 13.82
CA PRO A 133 -7.06 -4.25 13.24
C PRO A 133 -5.96 -4.11 14.30
N GLU A 134 -4.74 -3.90 13.84
CA GLU A 134 -3.58 -3.65 14.70
C GLU A 134 -3.80 -2.40 15.57
N SER A 135 -4.40 -1.36 14.99
CA SER A 135 -4.76 -0.12 15.69
C SER A 135 -6.06 0.45 15.16
N VAL A 136 -6.79 1.14 16.05
CA VAL A 136 -7.99 1.94 15.71
C VAL A 136 -7.76 3.44 15.92
N ASP A 137 -6.53 3.86 16.27
CA ASP A 137 -6.24 5.25 16.62
C ASP A 137 -6.61 6.21 15.47
N GLY A 138 -7.30 7.29 15.84
CA GLY A 138 -7.83 8.27 14.91
C GLY A 138 -9.13 7.83 14.22
N PHE A 139 -9.26 6.54 13.85
CA PHE A 139 -10.50 5.99 13.29
C PHE A 139 -11.61 5.98 14.33
N ASP A 140 -11.30 5.65 15.58
CA ASP A 140 -12.21 5.69 16.71
C ASP A 140 -12.77 7.09 17.01
N ARG A 141 -12.09 8.15 16.55
CA ARG A 141 -12.53 9.55 16.62
C ARG A 141 -13.45 9.94 15.48
N ILE A 142 -13.58 9.13 14.43
CA ILE A 142 -14.50 9.36 13.33
C ILE A 142 -15.91 8.92 13.75
N SER A 143 -16.88 9.82 13.57
CA SER A 143 -18.30 9.57 13.83
C SER A 143 -19.01 8.97 12.63
N SER A 144 -18.69 9.44 11.42
CA SER A 144 -19.29 9.00 10.17
C SER A 144 -18.45 9.44 8.97
N VAL A 145 -18.73 8.85 7.82
CA VAL A 145 -18.20 9.29 6.52
C VAL A 145 -19.36 9.40 5.55
N ASP A 146 -19.61 10.60 5.04
CA ASP A 146 -20.60 10.84 4.00
C ASP A 146 -19.95 10.73 2.61
N THR A 147 -20.70 10.18 1.66
CA THR A 147 -20.26 9.97 0.28
C THR A 147 -21.27 10.61 -0.68
N PRO A 148 -21.33 11.95 -0.77
CA PRO A 148 -22.35 12.64 -1.58
C PRO A 148 -22.25 12.32 -3.09
N ASP A 149 -21.06 11.91 -3.54
CA ASP A 149 -20.77 11.39 -4.87
C ASP A 149 -19.62 10.37 -4.79
N SER A 150 -19.27 9.75 -5.93
CA SER A 150 -18.25 8.69 -5.98
C SER A 150 -16.82 9.17 -5.71
N LEU A 151 -16.54 10.46 -5.79
CA LEU A 151 -15.18 11.04 -5.67
C LEU A 151 -15.04 11.97 -4.47
N THR A 152 -16.05 12.04 -3.60
CA THR A 152 -16.05 12.89 -2.41
C THR A 152 -16.35 12.06 -1.19
N ALA A 153 -15.42 12.01 -0.25
CA ALA A 153 -15.63 11.45 1.08
C ALA A 153 -15.51 12.56 2.14
N VAL A 154 -16.58 12.81 2.89
CA VAL A 154 -16.59 13.78 3.99
C VAL A 154 -16.48 13.03 5.30
N VAL A 155 -15.33 13.14 5.97
CA VAL A 155 -15.03 12.44 7.22
C VAL A 155 -15.37 13.35 8.40
N HIS A 156 -16.32 12.93 9.22
CA HIS A 156 -16.80 13.68 10.36
C HIS A 156 -16.10 13.22 11.64
N TYR A 157 -15.19 14.01 12.17
CA TYR A 157 -14.53 13.74 13.45
C TYR A 157 -15.36 14.28 14.62
N LYS A 158 -15.40 13.51 15.71
CA LYS A 158 -16.08 13.85 16.97
C LYS A 158 -15.43 15.05 17.69
N GLU A 159 -14.15 15.27 17.42
CA GLU A 159 -13.29 16.28 18.03
C GLU A 159 -12.23 16.76 17.04
N LEU A 160 -11.45 17.77 17.41
CA LEU A 160 -10.27 18.17 16.64
C LEU A 160 -9.24 17.04 16.64
N TYR A 161 -8.82 16.62 15.44
CA TYR A 161 -7.79 15.59 15.29
C TYR A 161 -6.70 16.08 14.35
N ALA A 162 -5.61 16.59 14.90
CA ALA A 162 -4.51 17.19 14.13
C ALA A 162 -3.87 16.25 13.08
N PRO A 163 -3.68 14.93 13.34
CA PRO A 163 -3.09 14.01 12.37
C PRO A 163 -3.99 13.56 11.21
N TYR A 164 -5.18 14.16 11.01
CA TYR A 164 -6.17 13.73 10.01
C TYR A 164 -5.63 13.52 8.60
N GLN A 165 -4.59 14.26 8.21
CA GLN A 165 -3.96 14.18 6.89
C GLN A 165 -3.28 12.82 6.65
N LEU A 166 -2.89 12.11 7.71
CA LEU A 166 -2.23 10.81 7.66
C LEU A 166 -3.20 9.65 7.92
N GLN A 167 -4.47 9.92 8.25
CA GLN A 167 -5.43 8.89 8.67
C GLN A 167 -5.56 7.73 7.67
N PHE A 168 -5.47 8.03 6.38
CA PHE A 168 -5.59 7.06 5.28
C PHE A 168 -4.25 6.83 4.55
N VAL A 169 -3.11 7.01 5.21
CA VAL A 169 -1.78 6.75 4.61
C VAL A 169 -1.56 5.27 4.27
N ARG A 170 -2.23 4.37 5.01
CA ARG A 170 -2.25 2.92 4.79
C ARG A 170 -3.23 2.48 3.69
N GLY A 171 -3.94 3.42 3.08
CA GLY A 171 -4.89 3.17 2.00
C GLY A 171 -6.34 3.07 2.44
N THR A 172 -7.15 2.48 1.57
CA THR A 172 -8.54 2.11 1.85
C THR A 172 -8.70 0.61 1.63
N LEU A 173 -9.78 0.05 2.16
CA LEU A 173 -10.18 -1.33 1.94
C LEU A 173 -11.17 -1.40 0.74
N PRO A 174 -11.00 -2.36 -0.19
CA PRO A 174 -11.90 -2.52 -1.33
C PRO A 174 -13.27 -3.04 -0.88
N LYS A 175 -14.27 -2.15 -0.85
CA LYS A 175 -15.61 -2.47 -0.36
C LYS A 175 -16.24 -3.62 -1.13
N HIS A 176 -16.12 -3.61 -2.46
CA HIS A 176 -16.72 -4.61 -3.34
C HIS A 176 -16.21 -6.02 -3.09
N LEU A 177 -14.97 -6.15 -2.60
CA LEU A 177 -14.34 -7.44 -2.30
C LEU A 177 -14.60 -7.89 -0.86
N LEU A 178 -14.60 -6.95 0.09
CA LEU A 178 -14.50 -7.25 1.52
C LEU A 178 -15.81 -7.08 2.30
N GLN A 179 -16.80 -6.40 1.73
CA GLN A 179 -18.07 -6.19 2.41
C GLN A 179 -18.75 -7.53 2.75
N GLY A 180 -19.10 -7.70 4.04
CA GLY A 180 -19.76 -8.90 4.54
C GLY A 180 -18.83 -10.08 4.84
N ARG A 181 -17.51 -9.92 4.65
CA ARG A 181 -16.51 -10.93 5.00
C ARG A 181 -15.96 -10.70 6.40
N ASP A 182 -15.48 -11.77 7.03
CA ASP A 182 -14.66 -11.68 8.24
C ASP A 182 -13.21 -11.39 7.86
N LEU A 183 -12.75 -10.17 8.17
CA LEU A 183 -11.41 -9.71 7.82
C LEU A 183 -10.30 -10.38 8.65
N ASN A 184 -10.63 -10.96 9.80
CA ASN A 184 -9.65 -11.73 10.59
C ASN A 184 -9.23 -13.02 9.88
N THR A 185 -10.08 -13.53 8.97
CA THR A 185 -9.90 -14.83 8.30
C THR A 185 -9.89 -14.73 6.77
N ALA A 186 -9.94 -13.53 6.20
CA ALA A 186 -9.84 -13.27 4.77
C ALA A 186 -8.40 -13.47 4.23
N ASN A 187 -7.88 -14.69 4.34
CA ASN A 187 -6.48 -15.03 4.05
C ASN A 187 -6.06 -14.78 2.60
N ASP A 188 -6.99 -14.86 1.65
CA ASP A 188 -6.79 -14.45 0.26
C ASP A 188 -6.41 -12.96 0.17
N TYR A 189 -7.17 -12.08 0.81
CA TYR A 189 -6.84 -10.65 0.86
C TYR A 189 -5.63 -10.36 1.75
N ASN A 190 -5.53 -11.02 2.90
CA ASN A 190 -4.44 -10.81 3.85
C ASN A 190 -3.08 -11.28 3.29
N ARG A 191 -3.05 -12.17 2.27
CA ARG A 191 -1.80 -12.55 1.58
C ARG A 191 -1.60 -11.81 0.26
N ALA A 192 -2.67 -11.49 -0.44
CA ALA A 192 -2.61 -10.80 -1.74
C ALA A 192 -3.65 -9.67 -1.74
N PRO A 193 -3.37 -8.56 -1.05
CA PRO A 193 -4.32 -7.46 -0.95
C PRO A 193 -4.58 -6.90 -2.34
N LEU A 194 -5.86 -6.68 -2.63
CA LEU A 194 -6.25 -5.91 -3.80
C LEU A 194 -5.96 -4.43 -3.50
N GLY A 195 -5.08 -3.83 -4.31
CA GLY A 195 -4.65 -2.45 -4.14
C GLY A 195 -4.88 -1.60 -5.38
N THR A 196 -4.31 -0.40 -5.37
CA THR A 196 -4.33 0.56 -6.49
C THR A 196 -2.94 0.83 -7.04
N GLY A 197 -1.90 0.33 -6.37
CA GLY A 197 -0.51 0.69 -6.61
C GLY A 197 0.12 0.08 -7.87
N PRO A 198 1.39 0.41 -8.14
CA PRO A 198 2.10 0.02 -9.36
C PRO A 198 2.41 -1.48 -9.49
N TYR A 199 2.37 -2.22 -8.38
CA TYR A 199 2.58 -3.67 -8.36
C TYR A 199 1.43 -4.38 -7.66
N LYS A 200 1.30 -5.68 -7.92
CA LYS A 200 0.40 -6.58 -7.22
C LYS A 200 1.12 -7.85 -6.82
N VAL A 201 0.62 -8.53 -5.78
CA VAL A 201 1.19 -9.83 -5.36
C VAL A 201 0.88 -10.87 -6.44
N LYS A 202 1.93 -11.42 -7.05
CA LYS A 202 1.84 -12.55 -7.98
C LYS A 202 1.89 -13.88 -7.26
N GLU A 203 2.81 -13.99 -6.31
CA GLU A 203 3.05 -15.22 -5.56
C GLU A 203 3.59 -14.86 -4.17
N TRP A 204 3.14 -15.62 -3.16
CA TRP A 204 3.77 -15.62 -1.86
C TRP A 204 4.08 -17.05 -1.45
N LYS A 205 5.37 -17.40 -1.57
CA LYS A 205 5.92 -18.69 -1.16
C LYS A 205 6.45 -18.59 0.27
N THR A 206 5.69 -19.17 1.21
CA THR A 206 5.96 -19.06 2.65
C THR A 206 7.38 -19.49 3.02
N GLY A 207 8.05 -18.68 3.83
CA GLY A 207 9.43 -18.88 4.25
C GLY A 207 10.50 -18.64 3.18
N GLU A 208 10.11 -18.24 1.96
CA GLU A 208 11.05 -18.05 0.84
C GLU A 208 10.99 -16.64 0.25
N TYR A 209 9.88 -16.26 -0.41
CA TYR A 209 9.76 -14.97 -1.09
C TYR A 209 8.32 -14.51 -1.30
N ILE A 210 8.18 -13.20 -1.50
CA ILE A 210 6.98 -12.56 -2.07
C ILE A 210 7.39 -11.99 -3.42
N LEU A 211 6.73 -12.44 -4.48
CA LEU A 211 6.92 -11.95 -5.83
C LEU A 211 5.82 -10.94 -6.15
N LEU A 212 6.23 -9.70 -6.40
CA LEU A 212 5.36 -8.67 -6.94
C LEU A 212 5.53 -8.62 -8.46
N GLU A 213 4.44 -8.40 -9.18
CA GLU A 213 4.47 -8.14 -10.62
C GLU A 213 3.89 -6.76 -10.94
N ARG A 214 4.45 -6.09 -11.95
CA ARG A 214 3.96 -4.78 -12.36
C ARG A 214 2.50 -4.86 -12.84
N VAL A 215 1.70 -3.88 -12.47
CA VAL A 215 0.33 -3.69 -12.96
C VAL A 215 0.37 -2.98 -14.32
N PRO A 216 -0.05 -3.63 -15.42
CA PRO A 216 -0.10 -2.98 -16.72
C PRO A 216 -1.14 -1.86 -16.73
N GLY A 217 -0.80 -0.71 -17.31
CA GLY A 217 -1.71 0.43 -17.39
C GLY A 217 -1.94 1.14 -16.05
N TYR A 218 -1.02 0.99 -15.09
CA TYR A 218 -1.06 1.72 -13.82
C TYR A 218 -1.24 3.23 -14.05
N TRP A 219 -2.11 3.84 -13.25
CA TRP A 219 -2.69 5.16 -13.52
C TRP A 219 -1.68 6.33 -13.42
N GLN A 220 -0.56 6.16 -12.71
CA GLN A 220 0.55 7.14 -12.70
C GLN A 220 1.67 6.83 -13.71
N GLY A 221 1.44 5.89 -14.63
CA GLY A 221 2.42 5.46 -15.63
C GLY A 221 3.23 4.25 -15.17
N GLU A 222 3.79 3.52 -16.13
CA GLU A 222 4.40 2.21 -15.91
C GLU A 222 5.56 2.26 -14.89
N ALA A 223 5.50 1.35 -13.92
CA ALA A 223 6.59 1.12 -12.99
C ALA A 223 7.87 0.70 -13.74
N LYS A 224 9.02 1.20 -13.30
CA LYS A 224 10.29 1.00 -14.01
C LYS A 224 10.75 -0.46 -13.97
N ILE A 225 10.52 -1.15 -12.86
CA ILE A 225 10.85 -2.57 -12.70
C ILE A 225 9.66 -3.41 -13.22
N ARG A 226 9.97 -4.55 -13.84
CA ARG A 226 9.01 -5.51 -14.37
C ARG A 226 8.48 -6.45 -13.30
#